data_AF-A0A7W8Z0A9-F1
#
_entry.id   AF-A0A7W8Z0A9-F1
#
_cell.length_a   1.000
_cell.length_b   1.000
_cell.length_c   1.000
_cell.angle_alpha   90.00
_cell.angle_beta   90.00
_cell.angle_gamma   90.00
#
_symmetry.space_group_name_H-M   'P 1'
#
loop_
_entity.id
_entity.type
_entity.pdbx_description
1 polymer ?
#
loop_
_entity_poly.entity_id
_entity_poly.type
_entity_poly.pdbx_seq_one_letter_code
_entity_poly.pdbx_strand_id
1 'polypeptide(L)'
;MSPAGTADEQLIRSLFDEHAGSLYGYVLRLTGDPGKAEDVVQETLLRAWKHPDVLADRPIRAWLFTVARNLVVDHHRARRSRPQETTDEALAVLPADDELERAVESWGVADAIAALRPEHREVLLETYYRGRSVKETAEVLGIPPGTVKSRTYYALRALKLALEERGLAP
;
A
#
# COMPACT_ATOMS: atom_id res chain seq x y z
N MET A 1 19.61 -32.77 2.73
CA MET A 1 18.86 -31.59 3.19
C MET A 1 19.60 -30.39 2.65
N SER A 2 19.08 -29.75 1.59
CA SER A 2 19.83 -28.73 0.85
C SER A 2 19.86 -27.41 1.64
N PRO A 3 21.01 -26.72 1.73
CA PRO A 3 21.17 -25.51 2.56
C PRO A 3 20.30 -24.34 2.13
N ALA A 4 19.82 -24.32 0.87
CA ALA A 4 18.92 -23.29 0.34
C ALA A 4 17.54 -23.26 1.03
N GLY A 5 16.98 -24.43 1.38
CA GLY A 5 15.63 -24.48 2.00
C GLY A 5 15.56 -23.81 3.38
N THR A 6 16.67 -23.85 4.13
CA THR A 6 16.79 -23.23 5.45
C THR A 6 16.91 -21.70 5.40
N ALA A 7 17.59 -21.16 4.38
CA ALA A 7 17.74 -19.71 4.21
C ALA A 7 16.43 -19.06 3.75
N ASP A 8 15.72 -19.72 2.83
CA ASP A 8 14.42 -19.26 2.34
C ASP A 8 13.34 -19.31 3.43
N GLU A 9 13.37 -20.33 4.30
CA GLU A 9 12.45 -20.44 5.44
C GLU A 9 12.70 -19.35 6.49
N GLN A 10 13.97 -19.04 6.77
CA GLN A 10 14.34 -17.95 7.69
C GLN A 10 13.90 -16.59 7.15
N LEU A 11 14.05 -16.35 5.85
CA LEU A 11 13.60 -15.14 5.19
C LEU A 11 12.07 -14.98 5.28
N ILE A 12 11.29 -16.02 4.99
CA ILE A 12 9.83 -15.94 5.17
C ILE A 12 9.49 -15.64 6.63
N ARG A 13 10.11 -16.34 7.59
CA ARG A 13 9.79 -16.18 9.00
C ARG A 13 10.07 -14.75 9.46
N SER A 14 11.21 -14.17 9.09
CA SER A 14 11.51 -12.77 9.41
C SER A 14 10.50 -11.81 8.77
N LEU A 15 10.17 -12.00 7.49
CA LEU A 15 9.15 -11.17 6.81
C LEU A 15 7.78 -11.27 7.49
N PHE A 16 7.40 -12.47 7.93
CA PHE A 16 6.15 -12.69 8.63
C PHE A 16 6.15 -11.97 9.97
N ASP A 17 7.16 -12.24 10.81
CA ASP A 17 7.27 -11.68 12.16
C ASP A 17 7.34 -10.15 12.14
N GLU A 18 8.05 -9.56 11.16
CA GLU A 18 8.24 -8.11 11.07
C GLU A 18 7.10 -7.36 10.37
N HIS A 19 6.37 -7.99 9.45
CA HIS A 19 5.47 -7.25 8.55
C HIS A 19 4.03 -7.77 8.50
N ALA A 20 3.75 -9.02 8.87
CA ALA A 20 2.41 -9.62 8.69
C ALA A 20 1.33 -8.83 9.44
N GLY A 21 1.57 -8.44 10.69
CA GLY A 21 0.61 -7.67 11.49
C GLY A 21 0.29 -6.29 10.90
N SER A 22 1.32 -5.58 10.43
CA SER A 22 1.15 -4.26 9.81
C SER A 22 0.45 -4.35 8.45
N LEU A 23 0.78 -5.37 7.65
CA LEU A 23 0.11 -5.65 6.38
C LEU A 23 -1.35 -6.03 6.61
N TYR A 24 -1.64 -6.88 7.59
CA TYR A 24 -2.99 -7.29 7.94
C TYR A 24 -3.85 -6.08 8.32
N GLY A 25 -3.39 -5.25 9.25
CA GLY A 25 -4.12 -4.05 9.66
C GLY A 25 -4.29 -3.03 8.53
N TYR A 26 -3.35 -2.96 7.58
CA TYR A 26 -3.49 -2.15 6.37
C TYR A 26 -4.56 -2.70 5.42
N VAL A 27 -4.50 -3.99 5.10
CA VAL A 27 -5.46 -4.62 4.18
C VAL A 27 -6.86 -4.66 4.78
N LEU A 28 -7.00 -4.96 6.07
CA LEU A 28 -8.28 -4.96 6.77
C LEU A 28 -9.00 -3.60 6.66
N ARG A 29 -8.26 -2.49 6.75
CA ARG A 29 -8.81 -1.13 6.53
C ARG A 29 -9.26 -0.89 5.09
N LEU A 30 -8.64 -1.57 4.11
CA LEU A 30 -9.02 -1.46 2.69
C LEU A 30 -10.19 -2.36 2.31
N THR A 31 -10.28 -3.56 2.88
CA THR A 31 -11.26 -4.58 2.50
C THR A 31 -12.49 -4.62 3.40
N GLY A 32 -12.37 -4.20 4.66
CA GLY A 32 -13.39 -4.38 5.70
C GLY A 32 -13.69 -5.85 6.05
N ASP A 33 -12.88 -6.78 5.53
CA ASP A 33 -13.16 -8.23 5.59
C ASP A 33 -11.90 -8.94 6.12
N PRO A 34 -11.97 -9.52 7.33
CA PRO A 34 -10.87 -10.25 7.96
C PRO A 34 -10.33 -11.41 7.11
N GLY A 35 -11.20 -12.22 6.51
CA GLY A 35 -10.79 -13.37 5.70
C GLY A 35 -10.04 -12.92 4.45
N LYS A 36 -10.53 -11.88 3.75
CA LYS A 36 -9.80 -11.30 2.62
C LYS A 36 -8.47 -10.69 3.04
N ALA A 37 -8.39 -10.10 4.24
CA ALA A 37 -7.15 -9.53 4.72
C ALA A 37 -6.08 -10.61 4.96
N GLU A 38 -6.46 -11.75 5.53
CA GLU A 38 -5.57 -12.90 5.68
C GLU A 38 -5.08 -13.43 4.33
N ASP A 39 -5.99 -13.65 3.37
CA ASP A 39 -5.66 -14.15 2.04
C ASP A 39 -4.65 -13.26 1.31
N VAL A 40 -4.87 -11.94 1.34
CA VAL A 40 -3.98 -10.97 0.70
C VAL A 40 -2.61 -10.93 1.37
N VAL A 41 -2.55 -11.00 2.70
CA VAL A 41 -1.27 -11.05 3.43
C VAL A 41 -0.50 -12.31 3.06
N GLN A 42 -1.16 -13.47 3.06
CA GLN A 42 -0.54 -14.74 2.69
C GLN A 42 -0.02 -14.72 1.26
N GLU A 43 -0.82 -14.29 0.30
CA GLU A 43 -0.42 -14.18 -1.11
C GLU A 43 0.72 -13.16 -1.31
N THR A 44 0.74 -12.08 -0.54
CA THR A 44 1.83 -11.08 -0.56
C THR A 44 3.15 -11.69 -0.10
N LEU A 45 3.15 -12.41 1.02
CA LEU A 45 4.34 -13.10 1.53
C LEU A 45 4.78 -14.25 0.61
N LEU A 46 3.83 -14.98 0.02
CA LEU A 46 4.12 -16.02 -0.98
C LEU A 46 4.82 -15.44 -2.22
N ARG A 47 4.40 -14.26 -2.69
CA ARG A 47 5.08 -13.56 -3.78
C ARG A 47 6.47 -13.08 -3.39
N ALA A 48 6.66 -12.64 -2.14
CA ALA A 48 7.97 -12.26 -1.62
C ALA A 48 8.93 -13.44 -1.69
N TRP A 49 8.48 -14.61 -1.25
CA TRP A 49 9.26 -15.85 -1.28
C TRP A 49 9.62 -16.31 -2.69
N LYS A 50 8.71 -16.18 -3.66
CA LYS A 50 8.97 -16.55 -5.06
C LYS A 50 9.91 -15.59 -5.79
N HIS A 51 10.15 -14.41 -5.23
CA HIS A 51 10.94 -13.35 -5.87
C HIS A 51 11.95 -12.70 -4.89
N PRO A 52 12.86 -13.49 -4.29
CA PRO A 52 13.82 -12.99 -3.30
C PRO A 52 14.74 -11.91 -3.88
N ASP A 53 15.07 -11.99 -5.17
CA ASP A 53 15.89 -11.00 -5.88
C ASP A 53 15.26 -9.58 -5.87
N VAL A 54 13.93 -9.49 -5.86
CA VAL A 54 13.21 -8.20 -5.85
C VAL A 54 13.28 -7.54 -4.47
N LEU A 55 13.56 -8.32 -3.42
CA LEU A 55 13.72 -7.85 -2.05
C LEU A 55 15.12 -7.29 -1.78
N ALA A 56 16.13 -7.67 -2.58
CA ALA A 56 17.50 -7.21 -2.41
C ALA A 56 17.70 -5.73 -2.80
N ASP A 57 16.96 -5.26 -3.81
CA ASP A 57 17.17 -3.92 -4.42
C ASP A 57 16.15 -2.86 -3.98
N ARG A 58 15.24 -3.16 -3.03
CA ARG A 58 14.14 -2.27 -2.65
C ARG A 58 13.86 -2.29 -1.15
N PRO A 59 13.31 -1.21 -0.56
CA PRO A 59 12.74 -1.27 0.78
C PRO A 59 11.62 -2.31 0.82
N ILE A 60 11.90 -3.47 1.42
CA ILE A 60 11.03 -4.66 1.46
C ILE A 60 9.61 -4.28 1.91
N ARG A 61 9.50 -3.47 2.97
CA ARG A 61 8.22 -2.98 3.49
C ARG A 61 7.41 -2.25 2.41
N ALA A 62 8.00 -1.31 1.68
CA ALA A 62 7.29 -0.57 0.63
C ALA A 62 6.82 -1.49 -0.51
N TRP A 63 7.63 -2.50 -0.85
CA TRP A 63 7.26 -3.49 -1.86
C TRP A 63 6.08 -4.35 -1.43
N LEU A 64 6.09 -4.88 -0.20
CA LEU A 64 5.02 -5.72 0.34
C LEU A 64 3.68 -4.97 0.34
N PHE A 65 3.65 -3.73 0.79
CA PHE A 65 2.43 -2.91 0.80
C PHE A 65 1.93 -2.61 -0.62
N THR A 66 2.84 -2.44 -1.58
CA THR A 66 2.48 -2.26 -2.99
C THR A 66 1.81 -3.53 -3.56
N VAL A 67 2.38 -4.70 -3.27
CA VAL A 67 1.83 -6.00 -3.71
C VAL A 67 0.46 -6.24 -3.09
N ALA A 68 0.33 -6.07 -1.77
CA ALA A 68 -0.93 -6.23 -1.05
C ALA A 68 -2.03 -5.32 -1.62
N ARG A 69 -1.73 -4.04 -1.87
CA ARG A 69 -2.67 -3.11 -2.51
C ARG A 69 -3.11 -3.61 -3.89
N ASN A 70 -2.17 -4.06 -4.73
CA ASN A 70 -2.51 -4.54 -6.08
C ASN A 70 -3.46 -5.74 -6.02
N LEU A 71 -3.21 -6.68 -5.10
CA LEU A 71 -4.09 -7.84 -4.87
C LEU A 71 -5.51 -7.43 -4.46
N VAL A 72 -5.65 -6.45 -3.56
CA VAL A 72 -6.96 -5.92 -3.14
C VAL A 72 -7.69 -5.31 -4.33
N VAL A 73 -7.01 -4.47 -5.11
CA VAL A 73 -7.58 -3.81 -6.28
C VAL A 73 -8.04 -4.83 -7.32
N ASP A 74 -7.22 -5.84 -7.60
CA ASP A 74 -7.55 -6.88 -8.56
C ASP A 74 -8.74 -7.75 -8.09
N HIS A 75 -8.83 -8.05 -6.79
CA HIS A 75 -9.99 -8.74 -6.21
C HIS A 75 -11.29 -7.92 -6.33
N HIS A 76 -11.24 -6.61 -6.06
CA HIS A 76 -12.39 -5.74 -6.26
C HIS A 76 -12.85 -5.70 -7.72
N ARG A 77 -11.92 -5.71 -8.68
CA ARG A 77 -12.24 -5.78 -10.12
C ARG A 77 -12.92 -7.08 -10.51
N ALA A 78 -12.38 -8.21 -10.06
CA ALA A 78 -12.94 -9.54 -10.34
C ALA A 78 -14.36 -9.70 -9.76
N ARG A 79 -14.67 -9.01 -8.66
CA ARG A 79 -16.01 -8.98 -8.07
C ARG A 79 -16.99 -8.11 -8.86
N ARG A 80 -16.59 -6.93 -9.36
CA ARG A 80 -17.48 -6.07 -10.17
C ARG A 80 -17.86 -6.64 -11.54
N SER A 81 -17.09 -7.58 -12.08
CA SER A 81 -17.43 -8.25 -13.34
C SER A 81 -18.44 -9.40 -13.19
N ARG A 82 -18.86 -9.72 -11.95
CA ARG A 82 -19.93 -10.68 -11.62
C ARG A 82 -21.14 -9.95 -11.03
N PRO A 83 -22.39 -10.41 -11.26
CA PRO A 83 -23.57 -9.84 -10.60
C PRO A 83 -23.40 -9.88 -9.08
N GLN A 84 -23.65 -8.75 -8.42
CA GLN A 84 -23.25 -8.49 -7.04
C GLN A 84 -24.32 -8.98 -6.04
N GLU A 85 -23.97 -9.91 -5.16
CA GLU A 85 -24.66 -10.07 -3.88
C GLU A 85 -24.12 -9.02 -2.90
N THR A 86 -25.03 -8.21 -2.37
CA THR A 86 -24.74 -7.12 -1.43
C THR A 86 -24.57 -7.66 -0.02
N THR A 87 -23.48 -7.30 0.64
CA THR A 87 -23.49 -7.14 2.10
C THR A 87 -22.66 -5.90 2.42
N ASP A 88 -23.36 -4.94 2.99
CA ASP A 88 -22.90 -3.64 3.47
C ASP A 88 -22.87 -3.76 5.00
N GLU A 89 -21.77 -3.39 5.66
CA GLU A 89 -21.78 -2.94 7.06
C GLU A 89 -20.42 -2.34 7.46
N ALA A 90 -20.50 -1.37 8.37
CA ALA A 90 -19.59 -0.25 8.52
C ALA A 90 -18.76 -0.25 9.83
N LEU A 91 -17.66 0.50 9.77
CA LEU A 91 -17.02 1.38 10.79
C LEU A 91 -16.56 0.87 12.19
N ALA A 92 -15.25 1.12 12.41
CA ALA A 92 -14.53 1.68 13.58
C ALA A 92 -14.22 0.84 14.85
N VAL A 93 -12.92 0.75 15.22
CA VAL A 93 -12.40 0.65 16.62
C VAL A 93 -11.00 1.34 16.74
N LEU A 94 -10.76 1.89 17.95
CA LEU A 94 -9.82 2.89 18.48
C LEU A 94 -8.30 2.56 18.50
N PRO A 95 -7.39 3.54 18.68
CA PRO A 95 -5.95 3.29 18.78
C PRO A 95 -5.42 3.29 20.24
N ALA A 96 -4.23 2.72 20.43
CA ALA A 96 -3.50 2.60 21.71
C ALA A 96 -2.17 3.37 21.65
N ASP A 97 -1.61 3.69 22.83
CA ASP A 97 -0.52 4.64 23.20
C ASP A 97 0.69 4.88 22.26
N ASP A 98 0.93 4.04 21.25
CA ASP A 98 1.80 4.36 20.08
C ASP A 98 1.25 5.50 19.22
N GLU A 99 0.03 5.96 19.51
CA GLU A 99 -0.72 6.90 18.72
C GLU A 99 -0.12 8.30 18.72
N LEU A 100 0.58 8.77 19.76
CA LEU A 100 1.10 10.14 19.74
C LEU A 100 2.26 10.32 18.74
N GLU A 101 3.21 9.39 18.73
CA GLU A 101 4.35 9.42 17.81
C GLU A 101 3.88 9.13 16.38
N ARG A 102 2.98 8.14 16.20
CA ARG A 102 2.33 7.89 14.91
C ARG A 102 1.38 9.00 14.48
N ALA A 103 0.75 9.73 15.41
CA ALA A 103 -0.12 10.87 15.11
C ALA A 103 0.72 12.06 14.69
N VAL A 104 1.83 12.34 15.38
CA VAL A 104 2.80 13.38 15.01
C VAL A 104 3.45 13.06 13.65
N GLU A 105 3.85 11.82 13.41
CA GLU A 105 4.28 11.35 12.09
C GLU A 105 3.14 11.46 11.06
N SER A 106 1.90 11.09 11.43
CA SER A 106 0.74 11.21 10.54
C SER A 106 0.39 12.65 10.20
N TRP A 107 0.58 13.59 11.14
CA TRP A 107 0.36 15.02 10.95
C TRP A 107 1.43 15.59 10.04
N GLY A 108 2.69 15.21 10.26
CA GLY A 108 3.80 15.59 9.39
C GLY A 108 3.67 15.05 7.97
N VAL A 109 3.19 13.81 7.81
CA VAL A 109 2.88 13.22 6.50
C VAL A 109 1.66 13.88 5.85
N ALA A 110 0.61 14.17 6.62
CA ALA A 110 -0.58 14.88 6.13
C ALA A 110 -0.22 16.29 5.66
N ASP A 111 0.61 17.02 6.40
CA ASP A 111 1.12 18.34 6.05
C ASP A 111 2.04 18.29 4.82
N ALA A 112 2.88 17.26 4.70
CA ALA A 112 3.71 17.06 3.51
C ALA A 112 2.86 16.81 2.26
N ILE A 113 1.78 16.02 2.38
CA ILE A 113 0.81 15.80 1.30
C ILE A 113 0.01 17.08 1.01
N ALA A 114 -0.36 17.85 2.03
CA ALA A 114 -1.10 19.10 1.89
C ALA A 114 -0.28 20.18 1.19
N ALA A 115 1.04 20.20 1.39
CA ALA A 115 1.98 21.11 0.74
C ALA A 115 2.25 20.80 -0.74
N LEU A 116 1.82 19.63 -1.24
CA LEU A 116 1.92 19.31 -2.65
C LEU A 116 0.98 20.17 -3.49
N ARG A 117 1.39 20.43 -4.74
CA ARG A 117 0.51 21.00 -5.75
C ARG A 117 -0.78 20.16 -5.85
N PRO A 118 -1.96 20.77 -6.05
CA PRO A 118 -3.24 20.07 -6.07
C PRO A 118 -3.24 18.86 -7.01
N GLU A 119 -2.64 19.00 -8.20
CA GLU A 119 -2.61 17.93 -9.21
C GLU A 119 -1.72 16.75 -8.77
N HIS A 120 -0.63 17.03 -8.03
CA HIS A 120 0.23 16.01 -7.45
C HIS A 120 -0.47 15.28 -6.31
N ARG A 121 -1.15 16.02 -5.44
CA ARG A 121 -1.93 15.45 -4.34
C ARG A 121 -3.05 14.57 -4.87
N GLU A 122 -3.84 15.07 -5.82
CA GLU A 122 -4.94 14.31 -6.43
C GLU A 122 -4.46 13.02 -7.06
N VAL A 123 -3.41 13.05 -7.89
CA VAL A 123 -2.94 11.81 -8.51
C VAL A 123 -2.45 10.79 -7.48
N LEU A 124 -1.83 11.23 -6.38
CA LEU A 124 -1.43 10.34 -5.29
C LEU A 124 -2.63 9.81 -4.50
N LEU A 125 -3.66 10.62 -4.27
CA LEU A 125 -4.89 10.15 -3.64
C LEU A 125 -5.60 9.11 -4.51
N GLU A 126 -5.76 9.37 -5.81
CA GLU A 126 -6.45 8.43 -6.69
C GLU A 126 -5.70 7.10 -6.80
N THR A 127 -4.37 7.18 -6.92
CA THR A 127 -3.52 5.99 -7.09
C THR A 127 -3.25 5.32 -5.73
N TYR A 128 -2.62 5.98 -4.77
CA TYR A 128 -2.18 5.33 -3.53
C TYR A 128 -3.30 5.17 -2.49
N TYR A 129 -4.13 6.20 -2.28
CA TYR A 129 -5.18 6.13 -1.25
C TYR A 129 -6.40 5.33 -1.73
N ARG A 130 -6.88 5.60 -2.95
CA ARG A 130 -8.10 4.99 -3.52
C ARG A 130 -7.86 3.76 -4.39
N GLY A 131 -6.60 3.33 -4.53
CA GLY A 131 -6.31 2.05 -5.19
C GLY A 131 -6.47 2.04 -6.72
N ARG A 132 -6.72 3.16 -7.40
CA ARG A 132 -7.03 3.13 -8.84
C ARG A 132 -5.80 2.79 -9.69
N SER A 133 -6.05 2.16 -10.85
CA SER A 133 -5.05 2.03 -11.91
C SER A 133 -4.76 3.35 -12.59
N VAL A 134 -3.71 3.37 -13.41
CA VAL A 134 -3.39 4.47 -14.32
C VAL A 134 -4.57 4.83 -15.21
N LYS A 135 -5.30 3.83 -15.74
CA LYS A 135 -6.44 4.04 -16.64
C LYS A 135 -7.63 4.65 -15.90
N GLU A 136 -8.01 4.09 -14.75
CA GLU A 136 -9.13 4.61 -13.95
C GLU A 136 -8.82 6.00 -13.39
N THR A 137 -7.57 6.25 -12.99
CA THR A 137 -7.13 7.57 -12.55
C THR A 137 -7.18 8.58 -13.70
N ALA A 138 -6.81 8.17 -14.92
CA ALA A 138 -6.91 9.01 -16.12
C ALA A 138 -8.36 9.39 -16.41
N GLU A 139 -9.28 8.44 -16.29
CA GLU A 139 -10.73 8.67 -16.45
C GLU A 139 -11.28 9.61 -15.38
N VAL A 140 -10.95 9.38 -14.10
CA VAL A 140 -11.45 10.19 -12.98
C VAL A 140 -10.90 11.62 -13.01
N LEU A 141 -9.61 11.79 -13.31
CA LEU A 141 -8.97 13.10 -13.34
C LEU A 141 -9.12 13.82 -14.69
N GLY A 142 -9.69 13.17 -15.71
CA GLY A 142 -9.82 13.75 -17.05
C GLY A 142 -8.48 14.04 -17.72
N ILE A 143 -7.44 13.23 -17.47
CA ILE A 143 -6.08 13.43 -18.01
C ILE A 143 -5.56 12.18 -18.74
N PRO A 144 -4.61 12.30 -19.68
CA PRO A 144 -4.04 11.13 -20.36
C PRO A 144 -3.35 10.13 -19.41
N PRO A 145 -3.38 8.82 -19.69
CA PRO A 145 -2.65 7.81 -18.91
C PRO A 145 -1.15 8.07 -18.78
N GLY A 146 -0.53 8.62 -19.83
CA GLY A 146 0.87 9.08 -19.79
C GLY A 146 1.10 10.19 -18.77
N THR A 147 0.14 11.12 -18.66
CA THR A 147 0.14 12.20 -17.66
C THR A 147 -0.05 11.65 -16.25
N VAL A 148 -0.88 10.63 -16.06
CA VAL A 148 -1.00 9.97 -14.73
C VAL A 148 0.36 9.40 -14.31
N LYS A 149 1.06 8.68 -15.20
CA LYS A 149 2.38 8.11 -14.89
C LYS A 149 3.41 9.20 -14.56
N SER A 150 3.54 10.21 -15.42
CA SER A 150 4.52 11.29 -15.22
C SER A 150 4.19 12.14 -13.99
N ARG A 151 2.91 12.49 -13.80
CA ARG A 151 2.45 13.26 -12.63
C ARG A 151 2.65 12.49 -11.33
N THR A 152 2.39 11.18 -11.32
CA THR A 152 2.67 10.32 -10.15
C THR A 152 4.17 10.32 -9.81
N TYR A 153 5.03 10.18 -10.82
CA TYR A 153 6.48 10.21 -10.64
C TYR A 153 6.97 11.53 -10.01
N TYR A 154 6.52 12.68 -10.54
CA TYR A 154 6.89 13.98 -9.99
C TYR A 154 6.23 14.27 -8.63
N ALA A 155 5.02 13.75 -8.40
CA ALA A 155 4.33 13.88 -7.12
C ALA A 155 5.07 13.13 -6.01
N LEU A 156 5.55 11.91 -6.26
CA LEU A 156 6.34 11.15 -5.29
C LEU A 156 7.68 11.84 -4.95
N ARG A 157 8.34 12.44 -5.94
CA ARG A 157 9.57 13.22 -5.71
C ARG A 157 9.30 14.47 -4.87
N ALA A 158 8.22 15.18 -5.18
CA ALA A 158 7.81 16.35 -4.40
C ALA A 158 7.43 15.95 -2.97
N LEU A 159 6.75 14.81 -2.79
CA LEU A 159 6.40 14.30 -1.47
C LEU A 159 7.65 13.91 -0.67
N LYS A 160 8.62 13.23 -1.30
CA LYS A 160 9.89 12.90 -0.67
C LYS A 160 10.60 14.15 -0.16
N LEU A 161 10.73 15.19 -0.99
CA LEU A 161 11.33 16.46 -0.59
C LEU A 161 10.57 17.12 0.58
N ALA A 162 9.24 17.15 0.51
CA ALA A 162 8.42 17.73 1.57
C ALA A 162 8.54 16.99 2.91
N LEU A 163 8.78 15.67 2.88
CA LEU A 163 9.06 14.85 4.06
C LEU A 163 10.48 15.09 4.60
N GLU A 164 11.48 15.20 3.72
CA GLU A 164 12.88 15.52 4.09
C GLU A 164 12.97 16.88 4.81
N GLU A 165 12.31 17.91 4.27
CA GLU A 165 12.25 19.25 4.88
C GLU A 165 11.61 19.25 6.27
N ARG A 166 10.77 18.26 6.57
CA ARG A 166 10.09 18.10 7.86
C ARG A 166 10.81 17.14 8.81
N GLY A 167 11.96 16.58 8.41
CA GLY A 167 12.70 15.61 9.21
C GLY A 167 12.01 14.25 9.33
N LEU A 168 11.10 13.93 8.39
CA LEU A 168 10.28 12.71 8.39
C LEU A 168 10.70 11.70 7.31
N ALA A 169 11.77 12.00 6.57
CA ALA A 169 12.34 11.05 5.63
C ALA A 169 13.21 10.02 6.37
N PRO A 170 13.11 8.73 6.03
CA PRO A 170 14.01 7.71 6.56
C PRO A 170 15.46 7.89 6.09
#